data_AF-S1S3T4-F1
#
_entry.id   AF-S1S3T4-F1
#
_cell.length_a   1.000
_cell.length_b   1.000
_cell.length_c   1.000
_cell.angle_alpha   90.00
_cell.angle_beta   90.00
_cell.angle_gamma   90.00
#
_symmetry.space_group_name_H-M   'P 1'
#
loop_
_entity.id
_entity.type
_entity.pdbx_description
1 polymer ?
#
loop_
_entity_poly.entity_id
_entity_poly.type
_entity_poly.pdbx_seq_one_letter_code
_entity_poly.pdbx_strand_id
1 'polypeptide(L)'
;MNVIARLRSFACGKLAQSKLPSKEMRLRIFSMRRRVARMVLRKSRFNILYKHKKKNGTKDLKVKYRRLKADIEEIGKEQKSIKEGQSQVREKFKAIEMECQVLKKETELIIQQSALTRLRLALLFHILKAREEGDFAKAAQLSQLLRLAFYHGFASNINKN
;
A
#
# COMPACT_ATOMS: atom_id res chain seq x y z
N MET A 1 -67.70 41.44 -65.81
CA MET A 1 -68.48 40.85 -64.70
C MET A 1 -67.56 39.99 -63.83
N ASN A 2 -66.97 40.53 -62.77
CA ASN A 2 -67.46 40.47 -61.37
C ASN A 2 -67.50 39.09 -60.69
N VAL A 3 -66.41 38.32 -60.77
CA VAL A 3 -66.16 37.20 -59.82
C VAL A 3 -65.24 37.64 -58.67
N ILE A 4 -64.23 38.49 -58.96
CA ILE A 4 -63.26 38.98 -57.96
C ILE A 4 -63.91 39.97 -56.98
N ALA A 5 -64.83 40.84 -57.42
CA ALA A 5 -65.53 41.75 -56.51
C ALA A 5 -66.51 41.03 -55.56
N ARG A 6 -67.07 39.89 -55.98
CA ARG A 6 -68.00 39.09 -55.15
C ARG A 6 -67.28 38.30 -54.05
N LEU A 7 -66.04 37.89 -54.30
CA LEU A 7 -65.20 37.28 -53.27
C LEU A 7 -64.68 38.30 -52.25
N ARG A 8 -64.41 39.55 -52.68
CA ARG A 8 -64.03 40.63 -51.74
C ARG A 8 -65.20 41.07 -50.84
N SER A 9 -66.45 41.10 -51.33
CA SER A 9 -67.61 41.40 -50.47
C SER A 9 -67.94 40.25 -49.49
N PHE A 10 -67.71 38.99 -49.88
CA PHE A 10 -67.88 37.85 -48.97
C PHE A 10 -66.79 37.79 -47.88
N ALA A 11 -65.56 38.21 -48.19
CA ALA A 11 -64.47 38.28 -47.21
C ALA A 11 -64.61 39.48 -46.26
N CYS A 12 -65.15 40.61 -46.73
CA CYS A 12 -65.31 41.82 -45.91
C CYS A 12 -66.58 41.79 -45.02
N GLY A 13 -67.60 41.00 -45.37
CA GLY A 13 -68.85 40.88 -44.60
C GLY A 13 -68.79 39.96 -43.37
N LYS A 14 -67.76 39.12 -43.22
CA LYS A 14 -67.59 38.21 -42.05
C LYS A 14 -66.60 38.71 -41.00
N LEU A 15 -65.90 39.82 -41.25
CA LEU A 15 -64.91 40.39 -40.32
C LEU A 15 -65.43 41.56 -39.48
N ALA A 16 -66.75 41.77 -39.44
CA ALA A 16 -67.37 42.85 -38.67
C ALA A 16 -68.45 42.35 -37.69
N GLN A 17 -68.21 41.23 -36.99
CA GLN A 17 -68.88 40.90 -35.72
C GLN A 17 -67.95 40.11 -34.79
N SER A 18 -66.69 40.51 -34.62
CA SER A 18 -65.99 40.12 -33.40
C SER A 18 -66.48 41.02 -32.27
N LYS A 19 -67.59 40.65 -31.62
CA LYS A 19 -67.98 41.26 -30.34
C LYS A 19 -66.73 41.31 -29.47
N LEU A 20 -66.26 42.52 -29.16
CA LEU A 20 -65.18 42.69 -28.20
C LEU A 20 -65.59 41.92 -26.94
N PRO A 21 -64.73 41.03 -26.42
CA PRO A 21 -65.10 40.13 -25.33
C PRO A 21 -65.64 40.93 -24.16
N SER A 22 -66.71 40.47 -23.51
CA SER A 22 -67.26 41.17 -22.34
C SER A 22 -66.15 41.41 -21.30
N LYS A 23 -66.29 42.44 -20.46
CA LYS A 23 -65.27 42.77 -19.44
C LYS A 23 -64.91 41.53 -18.59
N GLU A 24 -65.87 40.66 -18.28
CA GLU A 24 -65.64 39.40 -17.58
C GLU A 24 -64.80 38.40 -18.37
N MET A 25 -65.09 38.23 -19.67
CA MET A 25 -64.33 37.32 -20.55
C MET A 25 -62.87 37.78 -20.67
N ARG A 26 -62.62 39.10 -20.76
CA ARG A 26 -61.26 39.66 -20.74
C ARG A 26 -60.54 39.40 -19.42
N LEU A 27 -61.23 39.55 -18.29
CA LEU A 27 -60.66 39.26 -16.96
C LEU A 27 -60.33 37.77 -16.80
N ARG A 28 -61.16 36.85 -17.34
CA ARG A 28 -60.84 35.42 -17.42
C ARG A 28 -59.61 35.14 -18.29
N ILE A 29 -59.53 35.73 -19.47
CA ILE A 29 -58.36 35.56 -20.35
C ILE A 29 -57.09 36.09 -19.67
N PHE A 30 -57.17 37.26 -19.02
CA PHE A 30 -56.05 37.83 -18.29
C PHE A 30 -55.62 36.96 -17.09
N SER A 31 -56.57 36.45 -16.29
CA SER A 31 -56.26 35.59 -15.14
C SER A 31 -55.66 34.25 -15.57
N MET A 32 -56.14 33.68 -16.67
CA MET A 32 -55.58 32.47 -17.30
C MET A 32 -54.17 32.72 -17.84
N ARG A 33 -53.96 33.81 -18.59
CA ARG A 33 -52.62 34.20 -19.07
C ARG A 33 -51.64 34.42 -17.91
N ARG A 34 -52.07 35.10 -16.84
CA ARG A 34 -51.27 35.30 -15.62
C ARG A 34 -50.97 33.99 -14.90
N ARG A 35 -51.88 33.01 -14.92
CA ARG A 35 -51.64 31.66 -14.39
C ARG A 35 -50.61 30.90 -15.23
N VAL A 36 -50.75 30.91 -16.55
CA VAL A 36 -49.80 30.28 -17.48
C VAL A 36 -48.42 30.89 -17.36
N ALA A 37 -48.29 32.22 -17.35
CA ALA A 37 -47.02 32.91 -17.16
C ALA A 37 -46.33 32.52 -15.83
N ARG A 38 -47.09 32.41 -14.74
CA ARG A 38 -46.55 31.94 -13.44
C ARG A 38 -46.06 30.50 -13.48
N MET A 39 -46.74 29.60 -14.20
CA MET A 39 -46.31 28.21 -14.35
C MET A 39 -45.01 28.10 -15.16
N VAL A 40 -44.89 28.87 -16.25
CA VAL A 40 -43.67 28.92 -17.06
C VAL A 40 -42.48 29.46 -16.25
N LEU A 41 -42.67 30.54 -15.50
CA LEU A 41 -41.63 31.09 -14.62
C LEU A 41 -41.21 30.10 -13.53
N ARG A 42 -42.16 29.38 -12.91
CA ARG A 42 -41.85 28.32 -11.93
C ARG A 42 -41.03 27.19 -12.56
N LYS A 43 -41.39 26.74 -13.76
CA LYS A 43 -40.63 25.70 -14.48
C LYS A 43 -39.22 26.15 -14.85
N SER A 44 -39.08 27.40 -15.31
CA SER A 44 -37.77 27.99 -15.61
C SER A 44 -36.88 28.07 -14.37
N ARG A 45 -37.41 28.58 -13.25
CA ARG A 45 -36.70 28.62 -11.96
C ARG A 45 -36.27 27.23 -11.49
N PHE A 46 -37.15 26.24 -11.61
CA PHE A 46 -36.83 24.85 -11.26
C PHE A 46 -35.70 24.28 -12.12
N ASN A 47 -35.70 24.54 -13.43
CA ASN A 47 -34.64 24.11 -14.33
C ASN A 47 -33.30 24.80 -14.03
N ILE A 48 -33.30 26.08 -13.67
CA ILE A 48 -32.09 26.82 -13.27
C ILE A 48 -31.52 26.24 -11.98
N LEU A 49 -32.37 25.99 -10.98
CA LEU A 49 -31.96 25.39 -9.70
C LEU A 49 -31.39 23.98 -9.90
N TYR A 50 -32.02 23.16 -10.75
CA TYR A 50 -31.53 21.82 -11.09
C TYR A 50 -30.17 21.87 -11.78
N LYS A 51 -29.98 22.76 -12.77
CA LYS A 51 -28.68 22.97 -13.43
C LYS A 51 -27.60 23.42 -12.46
N HIS A 52 -27.92 24.36 -11.56
CA HIS A 52 -27.00 24.80 -10.50
C HIS A 52 -26.62 23.68 -9.55
N LYS A 53 -27.59 22.89 -9.07
CA LYS A 53 -27.36 21.75 -8.17
C LYS A 53 -26.47 20.68 -8.84
N LYS A 54 -26.72 20.36 -10.11
CA LYS A 54 -25.89 19.43 -10.90
C LYS A 54 -24.47 19.96 -11.13
N LYS A 55 -24.32 21.25 -11.43
CA LYS A 55 -23.01 21.90 -11.60
C LYS A 55 -22.22 21.95 -10.29
N ASN A 56 -22.87 22.18 -9.15
CA ASN A 56 -22.22 22.20 -7.85
C ASN A 56 -21.81 20.78 -7.40
N GLY A 57 -22.67 19.78 -7.61
CA GLY A 57 -22.33 18.38 -7.32
C GLY A 57 -21.15 17.87 -8.15
N THR A 58 -21.10 18.20 -9.45
CA THR A 58 -19.95 17.84 -10.31
C THR A 58 -18.66 18.55 -9.92
N LYS A 59 -18.73 19.80 -9.45
CA LYS A 59 -17.57 20.51 -8.89
C LYS A 59 -17.06 19.86 -7.61
N ASP A 60 -17.95 19.49 -6.68
CA ASP A 60 -17.59 18.82 -5.43
C ASP A 60 -16.91 17.47 -5.70
N LEU A 61 -17.48 16.66 -6.60
CA LEU A 61 -16.87 15.40 -7.03
C LEU A 61 -15.49 15.59 -7.65
N LYS A 62 -15.30 16.65 -8.45
CA LYS A 62 -13.99 16.97 -9.05
C LYS A 62 -12.94 17.34 -8.00
N VAL A 63 -13.34 18.06 -6.94
CA VAL A 63 -12.44 18.39 -5.82
C VAL A 63 -12.08 17.13 -5.04
N LYS A 64 -13.05 16.28 -4.70
CA LYS A 64 -12.83 15.00 -4.02
C LYS A 64 -11.91 14.09 -4.82
N TYR A 65 -12.12 13.97 -6.13
CA TYR A 65 -11.25 13.21 -7.01
C TYR A 65 -9.80 13.73 -7.02
N ARG A 66 -9.61 15.05 -7.04
CA ARG A 66 -8.26 15.64 -6.99
C ARG A 66 -7.55 15.34 -5.67
N ARG A 67 -8.27 15.43 -4.54
CA ARG A 67 -7.73 15.07 -3.22
C ARG A 67 -7.35 13.59 -3.18
N LEU A 68 -8.29 12.72 -3.56
CA LEU A 68 -8.04 11.28 -3.61
C LEU A 68 -6.84 10.92 -4.50
N LYS A 69 -6.69 11.61 -5.66
CA LYS A 69 -5.54 11.39 -6.54
C LYS A 69 -4.21 11.81 -5.87
N ALA A 70 -4.20 12.92 -5.13
CA ALA A 70 -3.02 13.35 -4.39
C ALA A 70 -2.68 12.36 -3.27
N ASP A 71 -3.67 11.93 -2.50
CA ASP A 71 -3.51 10.95 -1.42
C ASP A 71 -2.94 9.63 -1.95
N ILE A 72 -3.44 9.14 -3.10
CA ILE A 72 -2.93 7.93 -3.76
C ILE A 72 -1.46 8.09 -4.16
N GLU A 73 -1.07 9.27 -4.67
CA GLU A 73 0.32 9.54 -5.05
C GLU A 73 1.25 9.59 -3.83
N GLU A 74 0.80 10.19 -2.73
CA GLU A 74 1.52 10.25 -1.47
C GLU A 74 1.71 8.86 -0.85
N ILE A 75 0.63 8.08 -0.73
CA ILE A 75 0.67 6.68 -0.28
C ILE A 75 1.61 5.87 -1.18
N GLY A 76 1.61 6.10 -2.49
CA GLY A 76 2.53 5.44 -3.41
C GLY A 76 4.01 5.72 -3.11
N LYS A 77 4.35 6.96 -2.75
CA LYS A 77 5.71 7.34 -2.34
C LYS A 77 6.09 6.71 -1.01
N GLU A 78 5.20 6.73 -0.03
CA GLU A 78 5.41 6.10 1.28
C GLU A 78 5.63 4.60 1.15
N GLN A 79 4.79 3.90 0.38
CA GLN A 79 4.94 2.47 0.14
C GLN A 79 6.27 2.11 -0.52
N LYS A 80 6.75 2.95 -1.45
CA LYS A 80 8.07 2.77 -2.06
C LYS A 80 9.19 2.90 -1.02
N SER A 81 9.14 3.94 -0.19
CA SER A 81 10.10 4.15 0.90
C SER A 81 10.09 2.99 1.90
N ILE A 82 8.91 2.50 2.30
CA ILE A 82 8.76 1.34 3.18
C ILE A 82 9.41 0.10 2.55
N LYS A 83 9.16 -0.14 1.26
CA LYS A 83 9.74 -1.29 0.55
C LYS A 83 11.26 -1.23 0.49
N GLU A 84 11.82 -0.05 0.24
CA GLU A 84 13.27 0.19 0.25
C GLU A 84 13.85 -0.05 1.64
N GLY A 85 13.26 0.53 2.68
CA GLY A 85 13.68 0.33 4.07
C GLY A 85 13.63 -1.14 4.48
N GLN A 86 12.56 -1.86 4.12
CA GLN A 86 12.47 -3.31 4.37
C GLN A 86 13.53 -4.11 3.61
N SER A 87 13.92 -3.70 2.39
CA SER A 87 14.99 -4.37 1.65
C SER A 87 16.33 -4.23 2.36
N GLN A 88 16.66 -3.01 2.79
CA GLN A 88 17.90 -2.73 3.53
C GLN A 88 17.96 -3.53 4.84
N VAL A 89 16.84 -3.60 5.57
CA VAL A 89 16.77 -4.39 6.80
C VAL A 89 16.99 -5.86 6.50
N ARG A 90 16.34 -6.43 5.46
CA ARG A 90 16.55 -7.83 5.06
C ARG A 90 18.01 -8.12 4.68
N GLU A 91 18.67 -7.22 3.98
CA GLU A 91 20.09 -7.38 3.62
C GLU A 91 20.99 -7.39 4.84
N LYS A 92 20.76 -6.48 5.80
CA LYS A 92 21.49 -6.46 7.08
C LYS A 92 21.28 -7.74 7.88
N PHE A 93 20.05 -8.24 7.95
CA PHE A 93 19.76 -9.52 8.62
C PHE A 93 20.47 -10.69 7.97
N LYS A 94 20.55 -10.75 6.63
CA LYS A 94 21.31 -11.78 5.92
C LYS A 94 22.80 -11.71 6.23
N ALA A 95 23.38 -10.52 6.28
CA ALA A 95 24.79 -10.34 6.65
C ALA A 95 25.05 -10.84 8.08
N ILE A 96 24.21 -10.45 9.04
CA ILE A 96 24.29 -10.92 10.43
C ILE A 96 24.15 -12.44 10.51
N GLU A 97 23.24 -13.04 9.76
CA GLU A 97 23.05 -14.49 9.76
C GLU A 97 24.29 -15.22 9.24
N MET A 98 24.93 -14.72 8.19
CA MET A 98 26.19 -15.25 7.67
C MET A 98 27.32 -15.15 8.70
N GLU A 99 27.47 -13.98 9.34
CA GLU A 99 28.46 -13.78 10.40
C GLU A 99 28.22 -14.72 11.59
N CYS A 100 26.97 -14.89 12.02
CA CYS A 100 26.59 -15.83 13.07
C CYS A 100 26.96 -17.28 12.73
N GLN A 101 26.79 -17.70 11.46
CA GLN A 101 27.17 -19.04 11.04
C GLN A 101 28.69 -19.25 11.08
N VAL A 102 29.47 -18.25 10.68
CA VAL A 102 30.94 -18.28 10.78
C VAL A 102 31.36 -18.36 12.23
N LEU A 103 30.84 -17.46 13.08
CA LEU A 103 31.17 -17.40 14.49
C LEU A 103 30.82 -18.71 15.22
N LYS A 104 29.70 -19.36 14.85
CA LYS A 104 29.33 -20.66 15.39
C LYS A 104 30.37 -21.73 15.05
N LYS A 105 30.82 -21.81 13.80
CA LYS A 105 31.86 -22.77 13.36
C LYS A 105 33.18 -22.52 14.09
N GLU A 106 33.61 -21.26 14.19
CA GLU A 106 34.83 -20.89 14.92
C GLU A 106 34.73 -21.26 16.40
N THR A 107 33.59 -20.99 17.03
CA THR A 107 33.35 -21.34 18.43
C THR A 107 33.39 -22.84 18.65
N GLU A 108 32.79 -23.64 17.75
CA GLU A 108 32.86 -25.10 17.80
C GLU A 108 34.30 -25.61 17.71
N LEU A 109 35.12 -25.01 16.84
CA LEU A 109 36.55 -25.33 16.74
C LEU A 109 37.30 -24.98 18.01
N ILE A 110 37.06 -23.79 18.58
CA ILE A 110 37.68 -23.36 19.84
C ILE A 110 37.29 -24.30 20.99
N ILE A 111 36.02 -24.71 21.08
CA ILE A 111 35.55 -25.68 22.10
C ILE A 111 36.29 -27.01 21.94
N GLN A 112 36.36 -27.55 20.73
CA GLN A 112 37.07 -28.81 20.44
C GLN A 112 38.55 -28.71 20.82
N GLN A 113 39.22 -27.63 20.41
CA GLN A 113 40.62 -27.40 20.71
C GLN A 113 40.87 -27.19 22.21
N SER A 114 39.95 -26.52 22.90
CA SER A 114 40.00 -26.31 24.35
C SER A 114 39.85 -27.63 25.10
N ALA A 115 38.94 -28.51 24.68
CA ALA A 115 38.77 -29.83 25.27
C ALA A 115 40.02 -30.70 25.08
N LEU A 116 40.62 -30.70 23.89
CA LEU A 116 41.88 -31.41 23.63
C LEU A 116 43.03 -30.88 24.49
N THR A 117 43.14 -29.56 24.62
CA THR A 117 44.16 -28.93 25.48
C THR A 117 43.98 -29.33 26.94
N ARG A 118 42.74 -29.30 27.46
CA ARG A 118 42.44 -29.76 28.83
C ARG A 118 42.82 -31.23 29.03
N LEU A 119 42.50 -32.10 28.08
CA LEU A 119 42.88 -33.52 28.13
C LEU A 119 44.41 -33.69 28.17
N ARG A 120 45.15 -32.96 27.33
CA ARG A 120 46.62 -33.00 27.31
C ARG A 120 47.22 -32.58 28.64
N LEU A 121 46.70 -31.51 29.24
CA LEU A 121 47.14 -31.06 30.57
C LEU A 121 46.85 -32.10 31.65
N ALA A 122 45.65 -32.69 31.65
CA ALA A 122 45.31 -33.74 32.60
C ALA A 122 46.23 -34.96 32.48
N LEU A 123 46.52 -35.40 31.25
CA LEU A 123 47.47 -36.49 31.00
C LEU A 123 48.88 -36.15 31.50
N LEU A 124 49.38 -34.94 31.23
CA LEU A 124 50.67 -34.47 31.74
C LEU A 124 50.73 -34.50 33.28
N PHE A 125 49.69 -34.01 33.95
CA PHE A 125 49.57 -34.08 35.40
C PHE A 125 49.61 -35.52 35.92
N HIS A 126 48.85 -36.43 35.30
CA HIS A 126 48.84 -37.83 35.71
C HIS A 126 50.18 -38.54 35.47
N ILE A 127 50.91 -38.18 34.41
CA ILE A 127 52.28 -38.70 34.17
C ILE A 127 53.22 -38.25 35.29
N LEU A 128 53.18 -36.97 35.66
CA LEU A 128 54.02 -36.44 36.74
C LEU A 128 53.72 -37.16 38.06
N LYS A 129 52.43 -37.32 38.39
CA LYS A 129 51.99 -38.04 39.59
C LYS A 129 52.43 -39.50 39.59
N ALA A 130 52.27 -40.23 38.47
CA ALA A 130 52.71 -41.62 38.39
C ALA A 130 54.24 -41.77 38.56
N ARG A 131 55.02 -40.80 38.06
CA ARG A 131 56.47 -40.76 38.26
C ARG A 131 56.86 -40.48 39.72
N GLU A 132 56.15 -39.57 40.38
CA GLU A 132 56.32 -39.28 41.80
C GLU A 132 56.03 -40.51 42.67
N GLU A 133 54.98 -41.26 42.33
CA GLU A 133 54.59 -42.51 42.99
C GLU A 133 55.50 -43.71 42.64
N GLY A 134 56.46 -43.55 41.71
CA GLY A 134 57.36 -44.62 41.25
C GLY A 134 56.74 -45.63 40.26
N ASP A 135 55.52 -45.39 39.79
CA ASP A 135 54.83 -46.24 38.81
C ASP A 135 55.21 -45.87 37.37
N PHE A 136 56.37 -46.35 36.95
CA PHE A 136 56.90 -46.09 35.61
C PHE A 136 56.09 -46.78 34.50
N ALA A 137 55.43 -47.91 34.80
CA ALA A 137 54.61 -48.62 33.82
C ALA A 137 53.39 -47.78 33.43
N LYS A 138 52.68 -47.22 34.42
CA LYS A 138 51.56 -46.31 34.20
C LYS A 138 52.00 -45.00 33.55
N ALA A 139 53.14 -44.44 33.97
CA ALA A 139 53.70 -43.25 33.34
C ALA A 139 54.03 -43.47 31.85
N ALA A 140 54.54 -44.65 31.47
CA ALA A 140 54.81 -45.02 30.09
C ALA A 140 53.52 -45.13 29.26
N GLN A 141 52.50 -45.80 29.80
CA GLN A 141 51.18 -45.92 29.14
C GLN A 141 50.53 -44.54 28.89
N LEU A 142 50.50 -43.68 29.91
CA LEU A 142 49.96 -42.32 29.79
C LEU A 142 50.75 -41.47 28.80
N SER A 143 52.08 -41.64 28.75
CA SER A 143 52.93 -40.96 27.76
C SER A 143 52.60 -41.39 26.33
N GLN A 144 52.22 -42.65 26.13
CA GLN A 144 51.79 -43.18 24.82
C GLN A 144 50.43 -42.58 24.43
N LEU A 145 49.47 -42.52 25.36
CA LEU A 145 48.18 -41.87 25.16
C LEU A 145 48.32 -40.37 24.83
N LEU A 146 49.23 -39.68 25.52
CA LEU A 146 49.52 -38.28 25.24
C LEU A 146 50.00 -38.07 23.80
N ARG A 147 50.90 -38.93 23.30
CA ARG A 147 51.36 -38.88 21.89
C ARG A 147 50.19 -39.04 20.92
N LEU A 148 49.28 -39.99 21.16
CA LEU A 148 48.10 -40.18 20.32
C LEU A 148 47.19 -38.94 20.32
N ALA A 149 46.98 -38.31 21.48
CA ALA A 149 46.20 -37.08 21.60
C ALA A 149 46.84 -35.87 20.90
N PHE A 150 48.16 -35.88 20.67
CA PHE A 150 48.83 -34.88 19.83
C PHE A 150 48.50 -35.10 18.35
N TYR A 151 48.71 -36.30 17.81
CA TYR A 151 48.48 -36.58 16.38
C TYR A 151 47.02 -36.44 15.96
N HIS A 152 46.06 -36.89 16.79
CA HIS A 152 44.64 -36.81 16.45
C HIS A 152 44.09 -35.37 16.48
N GLY A 153 44.70 -34.49 17.29
CA GLY A 153 44.34 -33.06 17.33
C GLY A 153 44.88 -32.25 16.14
N PHE A 154 45.98 -32.69 15.52
CA PHE A 154 46.51 -32.08 14.30
C PHE A 154 45.70 -32.50 13.05
N ALA A 155 45.35 -33.79 12.93
CA ALA A 155 44.61 -34.31 11.78
C ALA A 155 43.19 -33.71 11.65
N SER A 156 42.50 -33.48 12.77
CA SER A 156 41.16 -32.87 12.77
C SER A 156 41.13 -31.38 12.39
N ASN A 157 42.26 -30.69 12.47
CA ASN A 157 42.38 -29.26 12.13
C ASN A 157 42.71 -29.03 10.64
N ILE A 158 43.42 -29.97 10.00
CA ILE A 158 43.81 -29.87 8.58
C ILE A 158 42.62 -30.15 7.64
N ASN A 159 41.67 -31.00 8.06
CA ASN A 159 40.56 -31.45 7.21
C ASN A 159 39.34 -30.50 7.19
N LYS A 160 39.45 -29.30 7.80
CA LYS A 160 38.35 -28.35 7.98
C LYS A 160 38.61 -26.96 7.37
N ASN A 161 39.79 -26.74 6.76
CA ASN A 161 40.13 -25.52 6.02
C ASN A 161 39.88 -25.69 4.52
#